data_AF-A0A6M2EJC3-F1
#
_entry.id   AF-A0A6M2EJC3-F1
#
_cell.length_a   1.000
_cell.length_b   1.000
_cell.length_c   1.000
_cell.angle_alpha   90.00
_cell.angle_beta   90.00
_cell.angle_gamma   90.00
#
_symmetry.space_group_name_H-M   'P 1'
#
loop_
_entity.id
_entity.type
_entity.pdbx_description
1 polymer ?
#
loop_
_entity_poly.entity_id
_entity_poly.type
_entity_poly.pdbx_seq_one_letter_code
_entity_poly.pdbx_strand_id
1 'polypeptide(L)'
;MQTQNQKYKMFPPESGVFQDREDLIKYVRDFGANQGYVVTIKKSRRDRRVILGCDRGGIYRNRRKIDESQRKRKACSRLINCPFEAIGKKEDDMWVLNIKNGEHNHEPLKDMSEHPYSRRFSEEEVRQIRMMTEAGVKPRQVLKALKQSNPELQSTPRHLYNLKAKIRQGGLSDRSLKSWRPNRSVPVNTSASSTGESLKQDRQPMKVPNFIGGKFVVSQGCTIIDVLNPATQEVVSHLPLTTCEEFKDAVIAAKRAFPSWKNTPIATRQRIMFRFQELIRRDMDKLATSITSEQGKTLKGALGDVLCGLEAVEHACAMATLQMGEFVPNASNGIDTYCIREPLGVCAGICPFNFPAMIPLWMFPIAVTCGNTFVLKPCEKNPGASVIVAALAVEAGFPDGVLNVIHGTNDIANYICDDDDVKAISFIGSDLAGLHIYARAAARGKRVQSNTGGKNHAIIMPDASMDDTLNALVAAGFGAAGQRCMALSTAVFVGGSSAWYFYLFA
;
A
#
# COMPACT_ATOMS: atom_id res chain seq x y z
N MET A 1 -33.19 -25.75 -51.25
CA MET A 1 -32.91 -24.34 -50.86
C MET A 1 -32.74 -24.28 -49.34
N GLN A 2 -31.56 -24.59 -48.82
CA GLN A 2 -31.26 -24.50 -47.38
C GLN A 2 -29.81 -24.03 -47.22
N THR A 3 -29.60 -22.72 -47.37
CA THR A 3 -28.36 -22.03 -47.00
C THR A 3 -28.69 -20.55 -46.88
N GLN A 4 -28.82 -20.05 -45.65
CA GLN A 4 -28.62 -18.65 -45.21
C GLN A 4 -29.47 -18.36 -43.95
N ASN A 5 -28.98 -18.76 -42.77
CA ASN A 5 -29.18 -18.03 -41.50
C ASN A 5 -28.44 -18.68 -40.30
N GLN A 6 -27.20 -19.15 -40.48
CA GLN A 6 -26.26 -19.18 -39.35
C GLN A 6 -25.74 -17.76 -39.12
N LYS A 7 -26.62 -16.87 -38.64
CA LYS A 7 -26.23 -15.53 -38.20
C LYS A 7 -25.61 -15.63 -36.81
N TYR A 8 -24.29 -15.44 -36.76
CA TYR A 8 -23.42 -15.13 -35.61
C TYR A 8 -24.13 -15.04 -34.24
N LYS A 9 -24.31 -16.18 -33.57
CA LYS A 9 -24.89 -16.27 -32.22
C LYS A 9 -23.82 -15.92 -31.19
N MET A 10 -24.05 -14.89 -30.36
CA MET A 10 -23.18 -14.59 -29.22
C MET A 10 -23.46 -15.59 -28.10
N PHE A 11 -22.39 -16.14 -27.52
CA PHE A 11 -22.49 -17.06 -26.40
C PHE A 11 -22.28 -16.32 -25.06
N PRO A 12 -22.89 -16.79 -23.96
CA PRO A 12 -22.52 -16.39 -22.62
C PRO A 12 -21.22 -17.09 -22.17
N PRO A 13 -20.48 -16.54 -21.21
CA PRO A 13 -19.36 -17.24 -20.57
C PRO A 13 -19.86 -18.45 -19.78
N GLU A 14 -19.00 -19.44 -19.58
CA GLU A 14 -19.32 -20.58 -18.74
C GLU A 14 -19.39 -20.17 -17.26
N SER A 15 -20.21 -20.91 -16.50
CA SER A 15 -20.25 -20.73 -15.04
C SER A 15 -18.95 -21.26 -14.44
N GLY A 16 -18.46 -20.61 -13.39
CA GLY A 16 -17.14 -20.93 -12.84
C GLY A 16 -16.94 -20.34 -11.45
N VAL A 17 -15.88 -20.80 -10.79
CA VAL A 17 -15.49 -20.38 -9.45
C VAL A 17 -14.19 -19.60 -9.54
N PHE A 18 -14.13 -18.46 -8.86
CA PHE A 18 -13.02 -17.51 -8.89
C PHE A 18 -12.59 -17.20 -7.47
N GLN A 19 -11.29 -17.03 -7.25
CA GLN A 19 -10.77 -16.63 -5.94
C GLN A 19 -11.20 -15.20 -5.61
N ASP A 20 -11.08 -14.29 -6.57
CA ASP A 20 -11.38 -12.87 -6.39
C ASP A 20 -12.54 -12.37 -7.26
N ARG A 21 -13.24 -11.36 -6.74
CA ARG A 21 -14.33 -10.65 -7.42
C ARG A 21 -13.84 -10.04 -8.74
N GLU A 22 -12.64 -9.47 -8.72
CA GLU A 22 -12.03 -8.79 -9.85
C GLU A 22 -11.70 -9.76 -10.97
N ASP A 23 -11.26 -10.98 -10.65
CA ASP A 23 -10.97 -12.04 -11.61
C ASP A 23 -12.24 -12.54 -12.31
N LEU A 24 -13.34 -12.73 -11.55
CA LEU A 24 -14.64 -13.04 -12.12
C LEU A 24 -15.09 -11.95 -13.11
N ILE A 25 -14.96 -10.67 -12.72
CA ILE A 25 -15.36 -9.55 -13.59
C ILE A 25 -14.47 -9.49 -14.85
N LYS A 26 -13.17 -9.74 -14.70
CA LYS A 26 -12.22 -9.75 -15.81
C LYS A 26 -12.54 -10.88 -16.79
N TYR A 27 -12.72 -12.10 -16.29
CA TYR A 27 -13.11 -13.27 -17.09
C TYR A 27 -14.34 -13.00 -17.97
N VAL A 28 -15.42 -12.49 -17.36
CA VAL A 28 -16.68 -12.20 -18.09
C VAL A 28 -16.49 -11.10 -19.14
N ARG A 29 -15.63 -10.10 -18.87
CA ARG A 29 -15.35 -9.01 -19.83
C ARG A 29 -14.50 -9.46 -21.00
N ASP A 30 -13.46 -10.23 -20.73
CA ASP A 30 -12.55 -10.74 -21.76
C ASP A 30 -13.29 -11.71 -22.68
N PHE A 31 -14.13 -12.59 -22.10
CA PHE A 31 -15.01 -13.47 -22.87
C PHE A 31 -15.98 -12.67 -23.75
N GLY A 32 -16.67 -11.67 -23.18
CA GLY A 32 -17.60 -10.84 -23.95
C GLY A 32 -16.92 -10.10 -25.10
N ALA A 33 -15.71 -9.57 -24.87
CA ALA A 33 -14.94 -8.90 -25.90
C ALA A 33 -14.57 -9.84 -27.07
N ASN A 34 -14.24 -11.10 -26.77
CA ASN A 34 -13.98 -12.13 -27.78
C ASN A 34 -15.25 -12.53 -28.56
N GLN A 35 -16.41 -12.44 -27.93
CA GLN A 35 -17.72 -12.71 -28.54
C GLN A 35 -18.36 -11.46 -29.20
N GLY A 36 -17.68 -10.30 -29.19
CA GLY A 36 -18.16 -9.08 -29.84
C GLY A 36 -19.21 -8.27 -29.05
N TYR A 37 -19.24 -8.39 -27.72
CA TYR A 37 -20.08 -7.55 -26.85
C TYR A 37 -19.31 -7.01 -25.64
N VAL A 38 -19.82 -5.93 -25.02
CA VAL A 38 -19.15 -5.30 -23.87
C VAL A 38 -19.98 -5.51 -22.61
N VAL A 39 -19.34 -5.98 -21.54
CA VAL A 39 -19.98 -6.22 -20.25
C VAL A 39 -19.67 -5.10 -19.25
N THR A 40 -20.70 -4.64 -18.55
CA THR A 40 -20.65 -3.59 -17.53
C THR A 40 -21.29 -4.03 -16.22
N ILE A 41 -20.91 -3.39 -15.12
CA ILE A 41 -21.50 -3.63 -13.81
C ILE A 41 -22.83 -2.87 -13.73
N LYS A 42 -23.95 -3.59 -13.63
CA LYS A 42 -25.30 -3.00 -13.47
C LYS A 42 -25.59 -2.66 -12.01
N LYS A 43 -25.25 -3.56 -11.10
CA LYS A 43 -25.44 -3.41 -9.65
C LYS A 43 -24.36 -4.18 -8.92
N SER A 44 -23.84 -3.65 -7.81
CA SER A 44 -22.84 -4.36 -7.00
C SER A 44 -23.03 -4.03 -5.52
N ARG A 45 -22.93 -5.05 -4.67
CA ARG A 45 -22.71 -4.97 -3.23
C ARG A 45 -21.37 -5.63 -2.97
N ARG A 46 -20.36 -4.80 -2.69
CA ARG A 46 -18.92 -5.14 -2.86
C ARG A 46 -18.53 -6.48 -2.25
N ASP A 47 -19.06 -6.83 -1.08
CA ASP A 47 -18.61 -8.02 -0.34
C ASP A 47 -19.51 -9.24 -0.47
N ARG A 48 -20.57 -9.18 -1.29
CA ARG A 48 -21.56 -10.28 -1.38
C ARG A 48 -22.01 -10.62 -2.79
N ARG A 49 -22.14 -9.62 -3.70
CA ARG A 49 -22.76 -9.84 -5.01
C ARG A 49 -22.38 -8.80 -6.05
N VAL A 50 -22.18 -9.24 -7.30
CA VAL A 50 -22.07 -8.38 -8.49
C VAL A 50 -23.03 -8.85 -9.57
N ILE A 51 -23.71 -7.90 -10.22
CA ILE A 51 -24.58 -8.14 -11.38
C ILE A 51 -23.92 -7.48 -12.58
N LEU A 52 -23.61 -8.29 -13.58
CA LEU A 52 -22.97 -7.94 -14.84
C LEU A 52 -23.99 -8.02 -15.95
N GLY A 53 -23.95 -7.07 -16.89
CA GLY A 53 -24.85 -7.08 -18.05
C GLY A 53 -24.25 -6.33 -19.23
N CYS A 54 -24.83 -6.52 -20.42
CA CYS A 54 -24.32 -5.89 -21.63
C CYS A 54 -24.38 -4.35 -21.51
N ASP A 55 -23.38 -3.63 -22.03
CA ASP A 55 -23.35 -2.16 -22.09
C ASP A 55 -24.55 -1.61 -22.86
N ARG A 56 -25.10 -2.41 -23.78
CA ARG A 56 -26.34 -2.13 -24.52
C ARG A 56 -27.64 -2.41 -23.73
N GLY A 57 -27.56 -2.85 -22.47
CA GLY A 57 -28.71 -3.11 -21.60
C GLY A 57 -29.23 -1.87 -20.86
N GLY A 58 -30.56 -1.72 -20.75
CA GLY A 58 -31.26 -0.58 -20.13
C GLY A 58 -32.04 0.29 -21.13
N ILE A 59 -32.78 1.27 -20.60
CA ILE A 59 -33.61 2.20 -21.37
C ILE A 59 -33.18 3.64 -21.00
N TYR A 60 -33.17 4.56 -21.97
CA TYR A 60 -32.91 5.97 -21.66
C TYR A 60 -34.03 6.56 -20.81
N ARG A 61 -33.67 7.35 -19.79
CA ARG A 61 -34.64 8.17 -19.05
C ARG A 61 -35.27 9.17 -20.03
N ASN A 62 -36.61 9.18 -20.11
CA ASN A 62 -37.36 10.13 -20.91
C ASN A 62 -36.98 11.57 -20.53
N ARG A 63 -36.23 12.26 -21.40
CA ARG A 63 -36.12 13.71 -21.37
C ARG A 63 -37.19 14.27 -22.31
N ARG A 64 -37.99 15.21 -21.81
CA ARG A 64 -39.08 15.87 -22.55
C ARG A 64 -38.60 16.41 -23.92
N LYS A 65 -39.55 16.32 -24.87
CA LYS A 65 -39.47 16.45 -26.34
C LYS A 65 -38.55 17.56 -26.86
N ILE A 66 -37.65 17.19 -27.78
CA ILE A 66 -37.22 18.03 -28.91
C ILE A 66 -37.22 17.12 -30.14
N ASP A 67 -37.81 17.62 -31.22
CA ASP A 67 -38.11 16.97 -32.49
C ASP A 67 -36.96 16.10 -33.04
N GLU A 68 -37.28 14.85 -33.41
CA GLU A 68 -36.33 13.80 -33.79
C GLU A 68 -35.90 13.87 -35.27
N SER A 69 -36.52 14.74 -36.06
CA SER A 69 -36.41 14.75 -37.53
C SER A 69 -35.09 15.30 -38.09
N GLN A 70 -34.21 15.92 -37.30
CA GLN A 70 -32.99 16.59 -37.83
C GLN A 70 -31.64 16.04 -37.34
N ARG A 71 -31.57 14.86 -36.73
CA ARG A 71 -30.30 14.30 -36.24
C ARG A 71 -29.86 13.03 -36.98
N LYS A 72 -29.22 13.19 -38.14
CA LYS A 72 -28.33 12.15 -38.70
C LYS A 72 -27.11 11.98 -37.77
N ARG A 73 -27.19 11.06 -36.80
CA ARG A 73 -26.10 10.78 -35.86
C ARG A 73 -25.15 9.73 -36.44
N LYS A 74 -23.94 10.15 -36.80
CA LYS A 74 -22.79 9.27 -37.01
C LYS A 74 -22.21 8.83 -35.65
N ALA A 75 -22.77 7.78 -35.06
CA ALA A 75 -22.09 6.85 -34.13
C ALA A 75 -23.11 5.90 -33.50
N CYS A 76 -22.87 4.60 -33.59
CA CYS A 76 -23.58 3.51 -32.91
C CYS A 76 -23.50 3.66 -31.37
N SER A 77 -24.36 4.47 -30.77
CA SER A 77 -24.69 4.32 -29.35
C SER A 77 -26.17 4.54 -29.16
N ARG A 78 -26.88 3.51 -28.68
CA ARG A 78 -28.00 3.68 -27.76
C ARG A 78 -28.37 2.33 -27.15
N LEU A 79 -28.54 2.29 -25.83
CA LEU A 79 -29.08 1.17 -25.07
C LEU A 79 -30.32 0.59 -25.81
N ILE A 80 -30.34 -0.72 -26.05
CA ILE A 80 -31.39 -1.47 -26.78
C ILE A 80 -32.06 -2.51 -25.87
N ASN A 81 -31.97 -2.30 -24.56
CA ASN A 81 -32.49 -3.20 -23.56
C ASN A 81 -32.04 -4.67 -23.73
N CYS A 82 -30.75 -4.86 -24.05
CA CYS A 82 -30.16 -6.20 -24.16
C CYS A 82 -30.37 -7.01 -22.86
N PRO A 83 -30.90 -8.25 -22.94
CA PRO A 83 -31.33 -9.01 -21.77
C PRO A 83 -30.19 -9.79 -21.07
N PHE A 84 -28.99 -9.82 -21.64
CA PHE A 84 -27.83 -10.51 -21.05
C PHE A 84 -27.55 -10.07 -19.61
N GLU A 85 -27.55 -11.03 -18.69
CA GLU A 85 -27.29 -10.83 -17.27
C GLU A 85 -26.54 -12.03 -16.66
N ALA A 86 -25.42 -11.72 -16.01
CA ALA A 86 -24.63 -12.68 -15.24
C ALA A 86 -24.46 -12.19 -13.80
N ILE A 87 -24.42 -13.11 -12.85
CA ILE A 87 -24.38 -12.81 -11.41
C ILE A 87 -23.18 -13.52 -10.79
N GLY A 88 -22.28 -12.74 -10.18
CA GLY A 88 -21.28 -13.26 -9.26
C GLY A 88 -21.79 -13.18 -7.82
N LYS A 89 -21.75 -14.28 -7.07
CA LYS A 89 -22.04 -14.32 -5.63
C LYS A 89 -20.85 -14.88 -4.87
N LYS A 90 -20.64 -14.40 -3.64
CA LYS A 90 -19.62 -14.96 -2.74
C LYS A 90 -20.23 -16.11 -1.94
N GLU A 91 -19.69 -17.31 -2.08
CA GLU A 91 -20.09 -18.57 -1.42
C GLU A 91 -18.80 -19.25 -0.91
N ASP A 92 -18.74 -19.58 0.39
CA ASP A 92 -17.59 -20.23 1.05
C ASP A 92 -16.22 -19.61 0.70
N ASP A 93 -16.14 -18.28 0.81
CA ASP A 93 -14.98 -17.46 0.46
C ASP A 93 -14.52 -17.46 -1.00
N MET A 94 -15.25 -18.12 -1.89
CA MET A 94 -15.04 -18.06 -3.34
C MET A 94 -16.16 -17.30 -4.07
N TRP A 95 -15.85 -16.77 -5.24
CA TRP A 95 -16.81 -16.09 -6.12
C TRP A 95 -17.34 -17.04 -7.18
N VAL A 96 -18.63 -17.36 -7.10
CA VAL A 96 -19.32 -18.24 -8.04
C VAL A 96 -20.06 -17.39 -9.08
N LEU A 97 -19.75 -17.61 -10.36
CA LEU A 97 -20.42 -17.00 -11.51
C LEU A 97 -21.60 -17.86 -11.96
N ASN A 98 -22.78 -17.24 -12.02
CA ASN A 98 -24.01 -17.84 -12.53
C ASN A 98 -24.59 -16.99 -13.66
N ILE A 99 -24.86 -17.61 -14.83
CA ILE A 99 -25.50 -16.92 -15.96
C ILE A 99 -27.00 -16.95 -15.77
N LYS A 100 -27.61 -15.77 -15.61
CA LYS A 100 -29.08 -15.66 -15.44
C LYS A 100 -29.79 -15.59 -16.78
N ASN A 101 -29.21 -14.85 -17.73
CA ASN A 101 -29.69 -14.82 -19.11
C ASN A 101 -28.48 -14.67 -20.04
N GLY A 102 -28.27 -15.64 -20.93
CA GLY A 102 -27.17 -15.66 -21.87
C GLY A 102 -27.52 -15.12 -23.26
N GLU A 103 -28.75 -14.68 -23.49
CA GLU A 103 -29.21 -14.22 -24.79
C GLU A 103 -28.89 -12.75 -25.06
N HIS A 104 -28.66 -12.44 -26.33
CA HIS A 104 -28.46 -11.10 -26.82
C HIS A 104 -29.43 -10.80 -27.96
N ASN A 105 -30.05 -9.62 -27.94
CA ASN A 105 -31.00 -9.14 -28.95
C ASN A 105 -30.35 -8.24 -30.01
N HIS A 106 -29.05 -8.39 -30.24
CA HIS A 106 -28.30 -7.64 -31.25
C HIS A 106 -27.26 -8.54 -31.90
N GLU A 107 -26.71 -8.11 -33.03
CA GLU A 107 -25.58 -8.78 -33.66
C GLU A 107 -24.26 -8.42 -32.92
N PRO A 108 -23.24 -9.31 -32.94
CA PRO A 108 -21.93 -9.02 -32.37
C PRO A 108 -21.24 -7.87 -33.14
N LEU A 109 -20.42 -7.10 -32.44
CA LEU A 109 -19.59 -6.07 -33.04
C LEU A 109 -18.48 -6.73 -33.87
N LYS A 110 -18.41 -6.38 -35.15
CA LYS A 110 -17.34 -6.83 -36.07
C LYS A 110 -15.99 -6.21 -35.72
N ASP A 111 -16.01 -4.95 -35.26
CA ASP A 111 -14.83 -4.27 -34.74
C ASP A 111 -15.13 -3.60 -33.39
N MET A 112 -14.41 -4.05 -32.36
CA MET A 112 -14.51 -3.48 -31.01
C MET A 112 -13.97 -2.05 -30.93
N SER A 113 -13.16 -1.60 -31.89
CA SER A 113 -12.72 -0.21 -31.98
C SER A 113 -13.88 0.75 -32.25
N GLU A 114 -14.94 0.30 -32.91
CA GLU A 114 -16.11 1.14 -33.20
C GLU A 114 -17.01 1.36 -31.97
N HIS A 115 -16.88 0.51 -30.94
CA HIS A 115 -17.72 0.60 -29.75
C HIS A 115 -17.31 1.79 -28.87
N PRO A 116 -18.24 2.59 -28.30
CA PRO A 116 -17.89 3.71 -27.41
C PRO A 116 -16.98 3.37 -26.23
N TYR A 117 -16.91 2.09 -25.84
CA TYR A 117 -15.98 1.57 -24.83
C TYR A 117 -14.51 1.68 -25.24
N SER A 118 -14.18 1.62 -26.54
CA SER A 118 -12.81 1.79 -27.06
C SER A 118 -12.24 3.19 -26.81
N ARG A 119 -13.11 4.19 -26.64
CA ARG A 119 -12.77 5.60 -26.44
C ARG A 119 -12.58 5.97 -24.97
N ARG A 120 -12.61 4.97 -24.08
CA ARG A 120 -12.27 5.14 -22.66
C ARG A 120 -10.77 4.99 -22.50
N PHE A 121 -10.20 5.82 -21.64
CA PHE A 121 -8.78 5.75 -21.30
C PHE A 121 -8.49 4.46 -20.52
N SER A 122 -7.33 3.85 -20.80
CA SER A 122 -6.79 2.73 -20.01
C SER A 122 -6.37 3.20 -18.61
N GLU A 123 -6.11 2.27 -17.70
CA GLU A 123 -5.55 2.59 -16.38
C GLU A 123 -4.29 3.45 -16.43
N GLU A 124 -3.37 3.09 -17.32
CA GLU A 124 -2.10 3.80 -17.48
C GLU A 124 -2.31 5.20 -18.05
N GLU A 125 -3.19 5.32 -19.06
CA GLU A 125 -3.56 6.62 -19.62
C GLU A 125 -4.26 7.51 -18.59
N VAL A 126 -5.10 6.95 -17.71
CA VAL A 126 -5.75 7.72 -16.64
C VAL A 126 -4.74 8.20 -15.60
N ARG A 127 -3.76 7.37 -15.22
CA ARG A 127 -2.66 7.76 -14.33
C ARG A 127 -1.83 8.89 -14.93
N GLN A 128 -1.44 8.73 -16.19
CA GLN A 128 -0.69 9.76 -16.93
C GLN A 128 -1.50 11.06 -17.04
N ILE A 129 -2.80 10.99 -17.35
CA ILE A 129 -3.70 12.15 -17.36
C ILE A 129 -3.72 12.83 -16.00
N ARG A 130 -3.82 12.08 -14.90
CA ARG A 130 -3.86 12.63 -13.54
C ARG A 130 -2.57 13.39 -13.24
N MET A 131 -1.41 12.78 -13.45
CA MET A 131 -0.10 13.40 -13.24
C MET A 131 0.05 14.69 -14.06
N MET A 132 -0.27 14.64 -15.36
CA MET A 132 -0.17 15.82 -16.23
C MET A 132 -1.19 16.90 -15.85
N THR A 133 -2.32 16.53 -15.27
CA THR A 133 -3.33 17.48 -14.78
C THR A 133 -2.86 18.20 -13.52
N GLU A 134 -2.29 17.46 -12.58
CA GLU A 134 -1.73 17.98 -11.33
C GLU A 134 -0.51 18.89 -11.62
N ALA A 135 0.27 18.57 -12.65
CA ALA A 135 1.36 19.41 -13.17
C ALA A 135 0.88 20.64 -14.00
N GLY A 136 -0.42 20.91 -14.07
CA GLY A 136 -0.97 22.09 -14.76
C GLY A 136 -0.96 22.04 -16.29
N VAL A 137 -0.69 20.88 -16.91
CA VAL A 137 -0.60 20.74 -18.36
C VAL A 137 -1.96 20.94 -19.04
N LYS A 138 -1.97 21.74 -20.12
CA LYS A 138 -3.20 22.06 -20.85
C LYS A 138 -3.78 20.80 -21.51
N PRO A 139 -5.12 20.61 -21.51
CA PRO A 139 -5.76 19.39 -22.04
C PRO A 139 -5.36 18.99 -23.48
N ARG A 140 -5.08 19.97 -24.36
CA ARG A 140 -4.58 19.71 -25.72
C ARG A 140 -3.19 19.06 -25.73
N GLN A 141 -2.31 19.46 -24.81
CA GLN A 141 -0.96 18.89 -24.67
C GLN A 141 -1.02 17.49 -24.06
N VAL A 142 -1.94 17.26 -23.10
CA VAL A 142 -2.18 15.91 -22.54
C VAL A 142 -2.60 14.92 -23.63
N LEU A 143 -3.59 15.27 -24.46
CA LEU A 143 -3.99 14.40 -25.57
C LEU A 143 -2.90 14.22 -26.64
N LYS A 144 -2.07 15.24 -26.88
CA LYS A 144 -0.94 15.13 -27.81
C LYS A 144 0.09 14.11 -27.29
N ALA A 145 0.43 14.17 -26.00
CA ALA A 145 1.34 13.22 -25.37
C ALA A 145 0.77 11.79 -25.39
N LEU A 146 -0.51 11.62 -25.05
CA LEU A 146 -1.16 10.30 -25.09
C LEU A 146 -1.21 9.73 -26.51
N LYS A 147 -1.39 10.57 -27.54
CA LYS A 147 -1.34 10.13 -28.95
C LYS A 147 0.06 9.79 -29.44
N GLN A 148 1.10 10.37 -28.84
CA GLN A 148 2.49 9.98 -29.13
C GLN A 148 2.79 8.59 -28.55
N SER A 149 2.31 8.30 -27.34
CA SER A 149 2.44 6.98 -26.70
C SER A 149 1.50 5.94 -27.30
N ASN A 150 0.34 6.35 -27.81
CA ASN A 150 -0.69 5.48 -28.41
C ASN A 150 -1.28 6.14 -29.66
N PRO A 151 -0.70 5.92 -30.85
CA PRO A 151 -1.18 6.49 -32.11
C PRO A 151 -2.63 6.12 -32.46
N GLU A 152 -3.13 4.99 -31.95
CA GLU A 152 -4.49 4.50 -32.18
C GLU A 152 -5.53 5.07 -31.20
N LEU A 153 -5.14 6.01 -30.33
CA LEU A 153 -6.02 6.59 -29.33
C LEU A 153 -7.23 7.32 -29.96
N GLN A 154 -8.41 6.70 -29.84
CA GLN A 154 -9.68 7.25 -30.33
C GLN A 154 -10.35 8.24 -29.36
N SER A 155 -9.70 8.57 -28.24
CA SER A 155 -10.22 9.47 -27.22
C SER A 155 -10.23 10.94 -27.67
N THR A 156 -11.33 11.65 -27.41
CA THR A 156 -11.53 13.05 -27.80
C THR A 156 -11.27 14.01 -26.63
N PRO A 157 -11.07 15.32 -26.86
CA PRO A 157 -10.98 16.33 -25.80
C PRO A 157 -12.13 16.25 -24.79
N ARG A 158 -13.34 15.94 -25.27
CA ARG A 158 -14.52 15.75 -24.42
C ARG A 158 -14.34 14.62 -23.40
N HIS A 159 -13.72 13.50 -23.77
CA HIS A 159 -13.46 12.40 -22.85
C HIS A 159 -12.46 12.81 -21.76
N LEU A 160 -11.41 13.55 -22.15
CA LEU A 160 -10.42 14.08 -21.21
C LEU A 160 -11.05 15.05 -20.21
N TYR A 161 -11.91 15.97 -20.67
CA TYR A 161 -12.60 16.90 -19.75
C TYR A 161 -13.55 16.18 -18.79
N ASN A 162 -14.30 15.18 -19.26
CA ASN A 162 -15.18 14.38 -18.40
C ASN A 162 -14.39 13.62 -17.34
N LEU A 163 -13.22 13.06 -17.69
CA LEU A 163 -12.34 12.39 -16.75
C LEU A 163 -11.74 13.39 -15.74
N LYS A 164 -11.20 14.52 -16.20
CA LYS A 164 -10.70 15.60 -15.33
C LYS A 164 -11.77 16.11 -14.34
N ALA A 165 -13.03 16.17 -14.76
CA ALA A 165 -14.14 16.55 -13.88
C ALA A 165 -14.39 15.50 -12.78
N LYS A 166 -14.35 14.21 -13.12
CA LYS A 166 -14.48 13.12 -12.15
C LYS A 166 -13.30 13.03 -11.18
N ILE A 167 -12.08 13.27 -11.66
CA ILE A 167 -10.88 13.33 -10.82
C ILE A 167 -11.04 14.45 -9.78
N ARG A 168 -11.51 15.64 -10.20
CA ARG A 168 -11.75 16.77 -9.29
C ARG A 168 -12.87 16.54 -8.27
N GLN A 169 -13.85 15.70 -8.59
CA GLN A 169 -14.96 15.36 -7.68
C GLN A 169 -14.60 14.26 -6.66
N GLY A 170 -13.34 13.81 -6.60
CA GLY A 170 -12.90 12.79 -5.63
C GLY A 170 -13.47 11.39 -5.87
N GLY A 171 -14.12 11.15 -7.01
CA GLY A 171 -14.84 9.90 -7.29
C GLY A 171 -14.00 8.76 -7.87
N LEU A 172 -12.69 8.95 -8.06
CA LEU A 172 -11.78 7.96 -8.65
C LEU A 172 -10.77 7.50 -7.60
N SER A 173 -11.06 6.36 -6.96
CA SER A 173 -10.09 5.63 -6.13
C SER A 173 -9.19 4.74 -7.01
N ASP A 174 -8.01 4.37 -6.52
CA ASP A 174 -7.08 3.47 -7.23
C ASP A 174 -7.70 2.11 -7.59
N ARG A 175 -8.66 1.63 -6.80
CA ARG A 175 -9.45 0.42 -7.11
C ARG A 175 -10.55 0.67 -8.17
N SER A 176 -11.02 1.91 -8.35
CA SER A 176 -11.94 2.28 -9.43
C SER A 176 -11.22 2.38 -10.78
N LEU A 177 -9.92 2.70 -10.78
CA LEU A 177 -9.08 2.73 -11.97
C LEU A 177 -8.98 1.32 -12.58
N LYS A 178 -8.80 0.28 -11.74
CA LYS A 178 -8.74 -1.16 -12.10
C LYS A 178 -9.89 -1.69 -12.99
N SER A 179 -10.97 -0.92 -13.12
CA SER A 179 -12.17 -1.32 -13.85
C SER A 179 -12.25 -0.74 -15.26
N TRP A 180 -11.26 0.07 -15.67
CA TRP A 180 -11.27 0.85 -16.92
C TRP A 180 -10.32 0.26 -17.97
N ARG A 181 -10.90 -0.63 -18.79
CA ARG A 181 -10.35 -1.25 -20.01
C ARG A 181 -9.20 -2.26 -19.77
N PRO A 182 -9.37 -3.56 -20.13
CA PRO A 182 -8.23 -4.45 -20.30
C PRO A 182 -7.40 -4.06 -21.54
N ASN A 183 -6.08 -4.25 -21.46
CA ASN A 183 -5.12 -4.05 -22.56
C ASN A 183 -5.52 -4.88 -23.79
N ARG A 184 -5.40 -4.32 -25.00
CA ARG A 184 -5.70 -5.04 -26.26
C ARG A 184 -4.51 -5.01 -27.20
N SER A 185 -3.99 -6.18 -27.54
CA SER A 185 -3.83 -6.74 -28.89
C SER A 185 -2.95 -8.00 -28.84
N VAL A 186 -3.53 -9.19 -28.99
CA VAL A 186 -2.79 -10.40 -29.39
C VAL A 186 -3.54 -11.02 -30.57
N PRO A 187 -2.88 -11.36 -31.69
CA PRO A 187 -3.51 -11.97 -32.84
C PRO A 187 -4.03 -13.37 -32.50
N VAL A 188 -5.18 -13.73 -33.06
CA VAL A 188 -5.78 -15.06 -32.94
C VAL A 188 -5.05 -16.01 -33.89
N ASN A 189 -4.23 -16.92 -33.36
CA ASN A 189 -3.86 -18.14 -34.07
C ASN A 189 -4.73 -19.28 -33.57
N THR A 190 -5.66 -19.68 -34.43
CA THR A 190 -6.42 -20.93 -34.33
C THR A 190 -5.50 -22.10 -34.69
N SER A 191 -4.91 -22.74 -33.69
CA SER A 191 -4.61 -24.18 -33.64
C SER A 191 -3.58 -24.45 -32.52
N ALA A 192 -4.02 -25.06 -31.44
CA ALA A 192 -3.22 -26.06 -30.72
C ALA A 192 -4.09 -26.77 -29.68
N SER A 193 -4.05 -28.08 -29.80
CA SER A 193 -4.56 -29.11 -28.93
C SER A 193 -4.24 -28.92 -27.45
N SER A 194 -5.20 -29.34 -26.64
CA SER A 194 -5.10 -29.63 -25.22
C SER A 194 -3.81 -30.33 -24.80
N THR A 195 -3.01 -29.66 -23.97
CA THR A 195 -2.24 -30.29 -22.90
C THR A 195 -2.18 -29.29 -21.74
N GLY A 196 -2.58 -29.75 -20.56
CA GLY A 196 -2.58 -28.95 -19.35
C GLY A 196 -1.16 -28.78 -18.84
N GLU A 197 -0.62 -27.57 -18.97
CA GLU A 197 0.50 -27.11 -18.15
C GLU A 197 0.16 -25.73 -17.58
N SER A 198 0.32 -25.62 -16.26
CA SER A 198 0.07 -24.42 -15.48
C SER A 198 0.99 -23.29 -15.95
N LEU A 199 0.42 -22.29 -16.61
CA LEU A 199 1.11 -21.05 -16.98
C LEU A 199 1.40 -20.23 -15.72
N LYS A 200 2.50 -20.56 -15.02
CA LYS A 200 3.21 -19.59 -14.19
C LYS A 200 3.74 -18.51 -15.14
N GLN A 201 3.01 -17.41 -15.28
CA GLN A 201 3.56 -16.21 -15.89
C GLN A 201 4.71 -15.73 -15.00
N ASP A 202 5.94 -15.82 -15.51
CA ASP A 202 7.15 -15.20 -14.96
C ASP A 202 6.95 -13.69 -14.80
N ARG A 203 6.30 -13.27 -13.71
CA ARG A 203 6.40 -11.90 -13.22
C ARG A 203 7.66 -11.85 -12.39
N GLN A 204 8.72 -11.31 -12.99
CA GLN A 204 9.92 -10.90 -12.24
C GLN A 204 9.49 -10.11 -10.99
N PRO A 205 9.93 -10.52 -9.78
CA PRO A 205 9.55 -9.85 -8.55
C PRO A 205 9.93 -8.36 -8.60
N MET A 206 9.05 -7.49 -8.09
CA MET A 206 9.28 -6.04 -8.11
C MET A 206 10.51 -5.68 -7.28
N LYS A 207 11.29 -4.70 -7.72
CA LYS A 207 12.41 -4.17 -6.95
C LYS A 207 11.92 -3.19 -5.88
N VAL A 208 12.34 -3.36 -4.64
CA VAL A 208 12.06 -2.47 -3.52
C VAL A 208 12.83 -1.16 -3.74
N PRO A 209 12.15 -0.01 -3.85
CA PRO A 209 12.83 1.27 -4.02
C PRO A 209 13.26 1.85 -2.67
N ASN A 210 14.38 2.56 -2.67
CA ASN A 210 14.68 3.55 -1.64
C ASN A 210 13.70 4.72 -1.73
N PHE A 211 13.53 5.46 -0.64
CA PHE A 211 12.80 6.72 -0.62
C PHE A 211 13.76 7.84 -0.23
N ILE A 212 14.16 8.67 -1.20
CA ILE A 212 15.20 9.68 -1.03
C ILE A 212 14.67 11.01 -1.56
N GLY A 213 14.71 12.05 -0.72
CA GLY A 213 14.35 13.41 -1.14
C GLY A 213 12.93 13.52 -1.72
N GLY A 214 11.97 12.80 -1.13
CA GLY A 214 10.57 12.81 -1.60
C GLY A 214 10.26 11.88 -2.77
N LYS A 215 11.22 11.10 -3.26
CA LYS A 215 11.05 10.24 -4.44
C LYS A 215 11.41 8.79 -4.16
N PHE A 216 10.68 7.89 -4.80
CA PHE A 216 11.04 6.47 -4.85
C PHE A 216 12.12 6.25 -5.91
N VAL A 217 13.27 5.72 -5.50
CA VAL A 217 14.46 5.53 -6.34
C VAL A 217 14.84 4.05 -6.29
N VAL A 218 14.92 3.40 -7.45
CA VAL A 218 15.43 2.02 -7.54
C VAL A 218 16.95 2.09 -7.41
N SER A 219 17.50 1.35 -6.43
CA SER A 219 18.93 1.34 -6.19
C SER A 219 19.72 0.72 -7.36
N GLN A 220 20.91 1.27 -7.59
CA GLN A 220 21.90 0.79 -8.55
C GLN A 220 22.84 -0.28 -7.96
N GLY A 221 22.60 -0.70 -6.70
CA GLY A 221 23.36 -1.77 -6.07
C GLY A 221 23.29 -3.09 -6.85
N CYS A 222 24.45 -3.74 -7.00
CA CYS A 222 24.56 -5.01 -7.71
C CYS A 222 24.04 -6.20 -6.89
N THR A 223 24.13 -6.11 -5.55
CA THR A 223 23.69 -7.16 -4.65
C THR A 223 22.20 -7.02 -4.35
N ILE A 224 21.47 -8.13 -4.47
CA ILE A 224 20.03 -8.20 -4.26
C ILE A 224 19.75 -9.22 -3.16
N ILE A 225 18.80 -8.91 -2.27
CA ILE A 225 18.23 -9.82 -1.29
C ILE A 225 16.80 -10.16 -1.72
N ASP A 226 16.45 -11.44 -1.67
CA ASP A 226 15.08 -11.89 -1.89
C ASP A 226 14.25 -11.64 -0.63
N VAL A 227 13.15 -10.90 -0.79
CA VAL A 227 12.12 -10.73 0.22
C VAL A 227 11.14 -11.87 0.03
N LEU A 228 11.14 -12.82 0.97
CA LEU A 228 10.36 -14.05 0.87
C LEU A 228 9.03 -13.93 1.59
N ASN A 229 8.02 -14.62 1.07
CA ASN A 229 6.85 -14.96 1.87
C ASN A 229 7.20 -16.15 2.76
N PRO A 230 7.24 -16.01 4.09
CA PRO A 230 7.70 -17.10 4.96
C PRO A 230 6.74 -18.31 4.97
N ALA A 231 5.48 -18.15 4.58
CA ALA A 231 4.51 -19.25 4.52
C ALA A 231 4.67 -20.11 3.26
N THR A 232 5.03 -19.50 2.12
CA THR A 232 5.13 -20.21 0.82
C THR A 232 6.57 -20.37 0.32
N GLN A 233 7.51 -19.64 0.91
CA GLN A 233 8.91 -19.48 0.46
C GLN A 233 9.05 -18.84 -0.93
N GLU A 234 7.97 -18.30 -1.50
CA GLU A 234 8.00 -17.59 -2.78
C GLU A 234 8.58 -16.18 -2.62
N VAL A 235 9.28 -15.70 -3.65
CA VAL A 235 9.83 -14.34 -3.66
C VAL A 235 8.71 -13.32 -3.90
N VAL A 236 8.51 -12.43 -2.93
CA VAL A 236 7.54 -11.32 -2.99
C VAL A 236 8.15 -10.13 -3.73
N SER A 237 9.40 -9.79 -3.42
CA SER A 237 10.12 -8.67 -4.03
C SER A 237 11.63 -8.89 -3.94
N HIS A 238 12.37 -8.14 -4.74
CA HIS A 238 13.83 -8.08 -4.70
C HIS A 238 14.25 -6.77 -4.04
N LEU A 239 15.10 -6.82 -3.01
CA LEU A 239 15.66 -5.65 -2.35
C LEU A 239 17.11 -5.47 -2.81
N PRO A 240 17.40 -4.55 -3.75
CA PRO A 240 18.77 -4.19 -4.04
C PRO A 240 19.38 -3.47 -2.83
N LEU A 241 20.61 -3.82 -2.48
CA LEU A 241 21.32 -3.18 -1.37
C LEU A 241 21.77 -1.78 -1.77
N THR A 242 21.37 -0.80 -0.97
CA THR A 242 21.71 0.62 -1.19
C THR A 242 23.23 0.81 -1.21
N THR A 243 23.72 1.59 -2.17
CA THR A 243 25.15 1.91 -2.24
C THR A 243 25.53 2.98 -1.22
N CYS A 244 26.84 3.20 -1.01
CA CYS A 244 27.31 4.28 -0.13
C CYS A 244 26.87 5.65 -0.64
N GLU A 245 26.90 5.87 -1.96
CA GLU A 245 26.50 7.12 -2.61
C GLU A 245 25.01 7.40 -2.40
N GLU A 246 24.15 6.39 -2.58
CA GLU A 246 22.72 6.53 -2.35
C GLU A 246 22.39 6.78 -0.88
N PHE A 247 23.12 6.15 0.04
CA PHE A 247 23.05 6.48 1.47
C PHE A 247 23.41 7.96 1.71
N LYS A 248 24.51 8.43 1.13
CA LYS A 248 24.94 9.83 1.25
C LYS A 248 23.92 10.78 0.65
N ASP A 249 23.28 10.44 -0.46
CA ASP A 249 22.19 11.22 -1.04
C ASP A 249 21.00 11.37 -0.08
N ALA A 250 20.65 10.30 0.64
CA ALA A 250 19.61 10.35 1.67
C ALA A 250 19.97 11.29 2.83
N VAL A 251 21.22 11.22 3.32
CA VAL A 251 21.71 12.11 4.38
C VAL A 251 21.78 13.56 3.89
N ILE A 252 22.25 13.80 2.67
CA ILE A 252 22.31 15.14 2.05
C ILE A 252 20.91 15.71 1.89
N ALA A 253 19.93 14.91 1.43
CA ALA A 253 18.53 15.33 1.35
C ALA A 253 17.99 15.73 2.73
N ALA A 254 18.24 14.90 3.75
CA ALA A 254 17.84 15.19 5.14
C ALA A 254 18.49 16.47 5.69
N LYS A 255 19.78 16.67 5.43
CA LYS A 255 20.52 17.86 5.85
C LYS A 255 20.03 19.13 5.14
N ARG A 256 19.73 19.05 3.85
CA ARG A 256 19.19 20.18 3.07
C ARG A 256 17.79 20.58 3.54
N ALA A 257 16.95 19.62 3.92
CA ALA A 257 15.60 19.88 4.41
C ALA A 257 15.57 20.41 5.86
N PHE A 258 16.58 20.11 6.67
CA PHE A 258 16.56 20.41 8.11
C PHE A 258 16.40 21.92 8.44
N PRO A 259 17.13 22.87 7.83
CA PRO A 259 17.01 24.28 8.19
C PRO A 259 15.60 24.87 7.96
N SER A 260 14.91 24.48 6.88
CA SER A 260 13.54 24.94 6.63
C SER A 260 12.53 24.20 7.52
N TRP A 261 12.75 22.91 7.74
CA TRP A 261 11.85 22.10 8.55
C TRP A 261 11.87 22.48 10.04
N LYS A 262 13.06 22.71 10.63
CA LYS A 262 13.15 23.13 12.04
C LYS A 262 12.42 24.46 12.31
N ASN A 263 12.45 25.36 11.32
CA ASN A 263 11.83 26.68 11.37
C ASN A 263 10.34 26.68 10.98
N THR A 264 9.81 25.54 10.52
CA THR A 264 8.38 25.40 10.25
C THR A 264 7.62 25.43 11.57
N PRO A 265 6.59 26.28 11.77
CA PRO A 265 5.86 26.36 13.03
C PRO A 265 5.34 25.00 13.49
N ILE A 266 5.42 24.72 14.79
CA ILE A 266 5.03 23.42 15.37
C ILE A 266 3.58 23.03 15.04
N ALA A 267 2.66 24.00 15.00
CA ALA A 267 1.27 23.78 14.59
C ALA A 267 1.15 23.26 13.14
N THR A 268 2.03 23.69 12.23
CA THR A 268 2.07 23.18 10.85
C THR A 268 2.60 21.74 10.82
N ARG A 269 3.66 21.44 11.58
CA ARG A 269 4.18 20.08 11.71
C ARG A 269 3.13 19.12 12.30
N GLN A 270 2.38 19.59 13.29
CA GLN A 270 1.28 18.87 13.92
C GLN A 270 0.15 18.54 12.94
N ARG A 271 -0.24 19.48 12.06
CA ARG A 271 -1.26 19.24 11.02
C ARG A 271 -0.86 18.13 10.05
N ILE A 272 0.43 18.05 9.70
CA ILE A 272 0.95 16.96 8.87
C ILE A 272 0.79 15.62 9.61
N MET A 273 1.08 15.55 10.92
CA MET A 273 0.85 14.33 11.70
C MET A 273 -0.62 13.96 11.80
N PHE A 274 -1.52 14.93 12.01
CA PHE A 274 -2.96 14.68 12.00
C PHE A 274 -3.44 14.10 10.65
N ARG A 275 -2.87 14.55 9.54
CA ARG A 275 -3.16 13.95 8.23
C ARG A 275 -2.56 12.55 8.10
N PHE A 276 -1.34 12.38 8.58
CA PHE A 276 -0.62 11.12 8.51
C PHE A 276 -1.31 10.00 9.30
N GLN A 277 -1.79 10.25 10.53
CA GLN A 277 -2.56 9.25 11.28
C GLN A 277 -3.88 8.87 10.56
N GLU A 278 -4.57 9.81 9.91
CA GLU A 278 -5.79 9.53 9.15
C GLU A 278 -5.49 8.60 7.97
N LEU A 279 -4.37 8.84 7.29
CA LEU A 279 -3.90 8.03 6.16
C LEU A 279 -3.46 6.63 6.59
N ILE A 280 -2.79 6.49 7.74
CA ILE A 280 -2.47 5.18 8.31
C ILE A 280 -3.77 4.42 8.63
N ARG A 281 -4.74 5.08 9.31
CA ARG A 281 -6.06 4.49 9.61
C ARG A 281 -6.78 4.03 8.33
N ARG A 282 -6.74 4.84 7.27
CA ARG A 282 -7.35 4.51 5.97
C ARG A 282 -6.73 3.25 5.34
N ASP A 283 -5.40 3.13 5.43
CA ASP A 283 -4.63 2.09 4.74
C ASP A 283 -4.15 0.97 5.67
N MET A 284 -4.74 0.81 6.86
CA MET A 284 -4.38 -0.23 7.84
C MET A 284 -4.39 -1.63 7.23
N ASP A 285 -5.42 -1.98 6.45
CA ASP A 285 -5.52 -3.30 5.82
C ASP A 285 -4.38 -3.54 4.83
N LYS A 286 -3.94 -2.49 4.11
CA LYS A 286 -2.85 -2.57 3.15
C LYS A 286 -1.52 -2.80 3.85
N LEU A 287 -1.27 -2.06 4.94
CA LEU A 287 -0.11 -2.26 5.80
C LEU A 287 -0.12 -3.68 6.39
N ALA A 288 -1.22 -4.10 7.01
CA ALA A 288 -1.33 -5.39 7.65
C ALA A 288 -1.14 -6.56 6.67
N THR A 289 -1.66 -6.44 5.44
CA THR A 289 -1.45 -7.44 4.37
C THR A 289 0.02 -7.54 3.99
N SER A 290 0.72 -6.41 3.80
CA SER A 290 2.15 -6.39 3.49
C SER A 290 2.99 -7.03 4.61
N ILE A 291 2.71 -6.69 5.86
CA ILE A 291 3.38 -7.27 7.03
C ILE A 291 3.14 -8.79 7.10
N THR A 292 1.90 -9.23 6.89
CA THR A 292 1.56 -10.66 6.90
C THR A 292 2.32 -11.41 5.82
N SER A 293 2.38 -10.83 4.61
CA SER A 293 3.03 -11.46 3.46
C SER A 293 4.55 -11.58 3.60
N GLU A 294 5.23 -10.62 4.23
CA GLU A 294 6.69 -10.60 4.29
C GLU A 294 7.25 -11.05 5.66
N GLN A 295 6.52 -10.83 6.76
CA GLN A 295 6.96 -11.20 8.11
C GLN A 295 6.35 -12.52 8.61
N GLY A 296 5.12 -12.84 8.17
CA GLY A 296 4.46 -14.12 8.47
C GLY A 296 3.54 -14.16 9.69
N LYS A 297 3.47 -13.09 10.51
CA LYS A 297 2.46 -13.02 11.58
C LYS A 297 1.05 -13.02 10.98
N THR A 298 0.08 -13.51 11.75
CA THR A 298 -1.34 -13.50 11.33
C THR A 298 -1.82 -12.08 11.01
N LEU A 299 -2.83 -11.96 10.14
CA LEU A 299 -3.40 -10.67 9.78
C LEU A 299 -3.88 -9.87 11.01
N LYS A 300 -4.46 -10.54 12.01
CA LYS A 300 -4.83 -9.92 13.29
C LYS A 300 -3.61 -9.37 14.03
N GLY A 301 -2.51 -10.13 14.08
CA GLY A 301 -1.25 -9.69 14.66
C GLY A 301 -0.64 -8.51 13.90
N ALA A 302 -0.75 -8.49 12.58
CA ALA A 302 -0.30 -7.40 11.73
C ALA A 302 -1.16 -6.13 11.90
N LEU A 303 -2.47 -6.25 12.06
CA LEU A 303 -3.33 -5.12 12.42
C LEU A 303 -2.95 -4.53 13.78
N GLY A 304 -2.63 -5.38 14.77
CA GLY A 304 -2.12 -4.93 16.07
C GLY A 304 -0.79 -4.18 15.97
N ASP A 305 0.14 -4.67 15.14
CA ASP A 305 1.42 -3.98 14.84
C ASP A 305 1.17 -2.56 14.28
N VAL A 306 0.30 -2.44 13.28
CA VAL A 306 -0.05 -1.14 12.70
C VAL A 306 -0.75 -0.23 13.71
N LEU A 307 -1.66 -0.78 14.53
CA LEU A 307 -2.39 -0.02 15.54
C LEU A 307 -1.46 0.56 16.60
N CYS A 308 -0.53 -0.22 17.15
CA CYS A 308 0.46 0.28 18.11
C CYS A 308 1.40 1.34 17.50
N GLY A 309 1.70 1.24 16.20
CA GLY A 309 2.43 2.29 15.48
C GLY A 309 1.60 3.57 15.30
N LEU A 310 0.32 3.42 14.98
CA LEU A 310 -0.62 4.53 14.86
C LEU A 310 -0.78 5.31 16.17
N GLU A 311 -0.87 4.61 17.31
CA GLU A 311 -0.92 5.23 18.64
C GLU A 311 0.30 6.13 18.91
N ALA A 312 1.48 5.76 18.42
CA ALA A 312 2.68 6.61 18.52
C ALA A 312 2.61 7.85 17.63
N VAL A 313 1.99 7.76 16.45
CA VAL A 313 1.72 8.93 15.60
C VAL A 313 0.69 9.86 16.25
N GLU A 314 -0.33 9.30 16.89
CA GLU A 314 -1.31 10.04 17.67
C GLU A 314 -0.65 10.77 18.84
N HIS A 315 0.27 10.11 19.55
CA HIS A 315 1.09 10.75 20.56
C HIS A 315 1.96 11.88 19.98
N ALA A 316 2.55 11.68 18.79
CA ALA A 316 3.33 12.72 18.12
C ALA A 316 2.47 13.97 17.79
N CYS A 317 1.15 13.82 17.60
CA CYS A 317 0.26 14.96 17.45
C CYS A 317 0.18 15.85 18.71
N ALA A 318 0.58 15.37 19.89
CA ALA A 318 0.63 16.17 21.12
C ALA A 318 1.95 16.94 21.32
N MET A 319 2.91 16.86 20.38
CA MET A 319 4.24 17.44 20.52
C MET A 319 4.26 18.96 20.72
N ALA A 320 3.25 19.69 20.25
CA ALA A 320 3.17 21.14 20.49
C ALA A 320 3.25 21.50 21.99
N THR A 321 2.52 20.74 22.82
CA THR A 321 2.53 20.92 24.28
C THR A 321 3.75 20.26 24.91
N LEU A 322 4.09 19.05 24.45
CA LEU A 322 5.17 18.25 25.04
C LEU A 322 6.58 18.79 24.78
N GLN A 323 6.74 19.70 23.82
CA GLN A 323 8.00 20.41 23.56
C GLN A 323 8.15 21.74 24.30
N MET A 324 7.13 22.19 25.05
CA MET A 324 7.22 23.44 25.79
C MET A 324 8.43 23.42 26.74
N GLY A 325 9.10 24.58 26.78
CA GLY A 325 10.20 24.85 27.69
C GLY A 325 9.73 25.20 29.10
N GLU A 326 10.69 25.54 29.94
CA GLU A 326 10.46 26.03 31.30
C GLU A 326 10.90 27.49 31.38
N PHE A 327 10.23 28.29 32.19
CA PHE A 327 10.54 29.70 32.41
C PHE A 327 10.40 30.03 33.89
N VAL A 328 11.44 30.65 34.46
CA VAL A 328 11.48 31.12 35.84
C VAL A 328 11.86 32.61 35.82
N PRO A 329 10.93 33.52 36.14
CA PRO A 329 11.25 34.94 36.24
C PRO A 329 12.05 35.21 37.51
N ASN A 330 12.96 36.18 37.45
CA ASN A 330 13.74 36.66 38.60
C ASN A 330 14.37 35.52 39.42
N ALA A 331 14.94 34.52 38.73
CA ALA A 331 15.68 33.41 39.34
C ALA A 331 16.86 33.93 40.19
N SER A 332 17.37 35.11 39.83
CA SER A 332 18.21 35.97 40.66
C SER A 332 17.85 37.44 40.36
N ASN A 333 18.32 38.38 41.18
CA ASN A 333 17.99 39.81 41.09
C ASN A 333 18.13 40.37 39.66
N GLY A 334 17.00 40.55 38.97
CA GLY A 334 16.94 41.08 37.61
C GLY A 334 17.33 40.09 36.51
N ILE A 335 17.41 38.80 36.81
CA ILE A 335 17.81 37.73 35.89
C ILE A 335 16.69 36.70 35.75
N ASP A 336 16.11 36.61 34.56
CA ASP A 336 15.19 35.55 34.18
C ASP A 336 15.97 34.33 33.67
N THR A 337 15.40 33.14 33.86
CA THR A 337 15.97 31.87 33.35
C THR A 337 14.94 31.11 32.55
N TYR A 338 15.35 30.53 31.42
CA TYR A 338 14.47 29.74 30.57
C TYR A 338 15.20 28.58 29.89
N CYS A 339 14.43 27.54 29.55
CA CYS A 339 14.90 26.38 28.82
C CYS A 339 14.13 26.26 27.50
N ILE A 340 14.82 26.03 26.38
CA ILE A 340 14.20 25.78 25.07
C ILE A 340 14.63 24.39 24.58
N ARG A 341 13.68 23.63 24.04
CA ARG A 341 13.94 22.34 23.40
C ARG A 341 14.11 22.53 21.90
N GLU A 342 15.34 22.43 21.41
CA GLU A 342 15.66 22.53 19.99
C GLU A 342 15.86 21.15 19.33
N PRO A 343 15.54 21.01 18.03
CA PRO A 343 15.84 19.79 17.30
C PRO A 343 17.35 19.63 17.09
N LEU A 344 17.80 18.37 17.06
CA LEU A 344 19.20 17.98 16.97
C LEU A 344 19.78 18.11 15.56
N GLY A 345 18.99 17.82 14.52
CA GLY A 345 19.50 17.73 13.15
C GLY A 345 18.93 16.55 12.38
N VAL A 346 19.81 15.86 11.67
CA VAL A 346 19.49 14.58 11.01
C VAL A 346 19.55 13.48 12.07
N CYS A 347 18.43 12.79 12.27
CA CYS A 347 18.34 11.59 13.11
C CYS A 347 18.23 10.34 12.24
N ALA A 348 18.60 9.19 12.78
CA ALA A 348 18.47 7.92 12.09
C ALA A 348 17.81 6.84 12.94
N GLY A 349 17.09 5.93 12.27
CA GLY A 349 16.42 4.80 12.90
C GLY A 349 16.81 3.50 12.23
N ILE A 350 17.21 2.50 13.02
CA ILE A 350 17.55 1.17 12.53
C ILE A 350 16.57 0.18 13.17
N CYS A 351 15.76 -0.49 12.35
CA CYS A 351 14.61 -1.27 12.81
C CYS A 351 14.78 -2.79 12.57
N PRO A 352 14.24 -3.64 13.45
CA PRO A 352 14.27 -5.09 13.31
C PRO A 352 13.12 -5.59 12.43
N PHE A 353 13.11 -6.90 12.15
CA PHE A 353 12.10 -7.54 11.30
C PHE A 353 10.74 -7.75 11.99
N ASN A 354 10.70 -7.86 13.33
CA ASN A 354 9.52 -8.42 13.99
C ASN A 354 8.32 -7.47 14.03
N PHE A 355 8.54 -6.15 13.98
CA PHE A 355 7.47 -5.14 13.94
C PHE A 355 7.76 -4.04 12.91
N PRO A 356 7.60 -4.33 11.60
CA PRO A 356 8.06 -3.46 10.52
C PRO A 356 7.17 -2.22 10.31
N ALA A 357 6.06 -2.05 11.03
CA ALA A 357 5.27 -0.82 11.06
C ALA A 357 5.41 -0.07 12.40
N MET A 358 5.13 -0.75 13.53
CA MET A 358 5.17 -0.15 14.86
C MET A 358 6.51 0.53 15.15
N ILE A 359 7.63 -0.15 14.92
CA ILE A 359 8.94 0.34 15.32
C ILE A 359 9.37 1.58 14.51
N PRO A 360 9.27 1.60 13.17
CA PRO A 360 9.48 2.84 12.43
C PRO A 360 8.61 4.01 12.94
N LEU A 361 7.33 3.74 13.22
CA LEU A 361 6.37 4.75 13.69
C LEU A 361 6.61 5.20 15.14
N TRP A 362 7.34 4.44 15.95
CA TRP A 362 7.82 4.89 17.26
C TRP A 362 8.97 5.88 17.16
N MET A 363 9.73 5.88 16.05
CA MET A 363 10.93 6.69 15.91
C MET A 363 10.69 7.98 15.14
N PHE A 364 10.40 7.88 13.84
CA PHE A 364 10.47 9.04 12.95
C PHE A 364 9.33 10.06 13.18
N PRO A 365 8.07 9.69 13.49
CA PRO A 365 7.01 10.68 13.68
C PRO A 365 7.32 11.62 14.84
N ILE A 366 7.84 11.09 15.96
CA ILE A 366 8.26 11.89 17.11
C ILE A 366 9.44 12.79 16.70
N ALA A 367 10.48 12.22 16.11
CA ALA A 367 11.67 12.98 15.70
C ALA A 367 11.33 14.12 14.72
N VAL A 368 10.51 13.83 13.70
CA VAL A 368 10.10 14.77 12.66
C VAL A 368 9.20 15.86 13.22
N THR A 369 8.24 15.52 14.08
CA THR A 369 7.36 16.53 14.68
C THR A 369 8.14 17.45 15.62
N CYS A 370 9.21 16.94 16.24
CA CYS A 370 10.13 17.75 17.02
C CYS A 370 10.97 18.74 16.18
N GLY A 371 10.96 18.63 14.85
CA GLY A 371 11.70 19.49 13.92
C GLY A 371 12.98 18.86 13.35
N ASN A 372 13.26 17.58 13.63
CA ASN A 372 14.39 16.86 13.02
C ASN A 372 14.03 16.34 11.63
N THR A 373 15.05 15.98 10.84
CA THR A 373 14.87 15.13 9.65
C THR A 373 15.32 13.72 9.98
N PHE A 374 14.87 12.74 9.19
CA PHE A 374 15.01 11.34 9.56
C PHE A 374 15.46 10.44 8.40
N VAL A 375 16.44 9.58 8.67
CA VAL A 375 16.89 8.51 7.78
C VAL A 375 16.54 7.17 8.43
N LEU A 376 15.60 6.46 7.82
CA LEU A 376 15.08 5.18 8.31
C LEU A 376 15.73 4.02 7.55
N LYS A 377 16.34 3.09 8.29
CA LYS A 377 16.78 1.78 7.79
C LYS A 377 15.86 0.69 8.37
N PRO A 378 14.86 0.22 7.62
CA PRO A 378 14.05 -0.92 8.02
C PRO A 378 14.83 -2.24 7.83
N CYS A 379 14.26 -3.34 8.31
CA CYS A 379 14.82 -4.66 8.04
C CYS A 379 14.62 -5.04 6.57
N GLU A 380 15.68 -5.55 5.97
CA GLU A 380 15.73 -6.03 4.59
C GLU A 380 14.84 -7.25 4.33
N LYS A 381 14.42 -7.97 5.38
CA LYS A 381 13.56 -9.15 5.25
C LYS A 381 12.09 -8.81 4.99
N ASN A 382 11.65 -7.61 5.34
CA ASN A 382 10.24 -7.21 5.23
C ASN A 382 10.07 -5.68 5.09
N PRO A 383 10.60 -5.10 3.99
CA PRO A 383 10.64 -3.66 3.78
C PRO A 383 9.29 -3.04 3.38
N GLY A 384 8.31 -3.84 2.95
CA GLY A 384 7.10 -3.37 2.27
C GLY A 384 6.26 -2.41 3.10
N ALA A 385 6.14 -2.66 4.41
CA ALA A 385 5.44 -1.77 5.33
C ALA A 385 6.07 -0.36 5.38
N SER A 386 7.40 -0.27 5.38
CA SER A 386 8.12 1.01 5.39
C SER A 386 7.99 1.77 4.07
N VAL A 387 7.91 1.06 2.93
CA VAL A 387 7.65 1.67 1.62
C VAL A 387 6.23 2.27 1.58
N ILE A 388 5.24 1.55 2.11
CA ILE A 388 3.86 2.07 2.22
C ILE A 388 3.84 3.30 3.14
N VAL A 389 4.48 3.22 4.30
CA VAL A 389 4.60 4.35 5.26
C VAL A 389 5.23 5.58 4.61
N ALA A 390 6.29 5.41 3.81
CA ALA A 390 6.90 6.52 3.06
C ALA A 390 5.91 7.15 2.05
N ALA A 391 5.13 6.33 1.34
CA ALA A 391 4.10 6.84 0.42
C ALA A 391 3.00 7.62 1.15
N LEU A 392 2.59 7.15 2.32
CA LEU A 392 1.62 7.85 3.17
C LEU A 392 2.20 9.16 3.72
N ALA A 393 3.50 9.22 4.03
CA ALA A 393 4.17 10.44 4.47
C ALA A 393 4.17 11.51 3.35
N VAL A 394 4.43 11.11 2.10
CA VAL A 394 4.29 12.00 0.93
C VAL A 394 2.86 12.50 0.81
N GLU A 395 1.87 11.62 0.89
CA GLU A 395 0.45 12.00 0.80
C GLU A 395 0.01 12.92 1.97
N ALA A 396 0.63 12.77 3.15
CA ALA A 396 0.40 13.63 4.30
C ALA A 396 1.00 15.05 4.15
N GLY A 397 1.89 15.25 3.18
CA GLY A 397 2.55 16.52 2.92
C GLY A 397 3.87 16.71 3.68
N PHE A 398 4.58 15.62 4.01
CA PHE A 398 5.96 15.73 4.49
C PHE A 398 6.82 16.41 3.41
N PRO A 399 7.63 17.43 3.76
CA PRO A 399 8.54 18.03 2.80
C PRO A 399 9.61 17.03 2.33
N ASP A 400 10.08 17.22 1.09
CA ASP A 400 11.13 16.41 0.49
C ASP A 400 12.38 16.37 1.39
N GLY A 401 12.84 15.16 1.70
CA GLY A 401 14.01 14.92 2.53
C GLY A 401 13.76 14.92 4.04
N VAL A 402 12.57 15.29 4.53
CA VAL A 402 12.26 15.21 5.97
C VAL A 402 12.22 13.75 6.45
N LEU A 403 11.67 12.85 5.63
CA LEU A 403 11.79 11.41 5.80
C LEU A 403 12.54 10.85 4.59
N ASN A 404 13.54 10.00 4.85
CA ASN A 404 14.19 9.18 3.84
C ASN A 404 14.20 7.73 4.34
N VAL A 405 14.01 6.77 3.43
CA VAL A 405 14.06 5.34 3.71
C VAL A 405 15.10 4.71 2.83
N ILE A 406 16.05 4.00 3.43
CA ILE A 406 17.16 3.35 2.74
C ILE A 406 17.24 1.88 3.16
N HIS A 407 17.54 1.01 2.19
CA HIS A 407 17.53 -0.42 2.41
C HIS A 407 18.95 -1.00 2.41
N GLY A 408 19.23 -1.94 3.30
CA GLY A 408 20.55 -2.57 3.33
C GLY A 408 20.72 -3.50 4.52
N THR A 409 21.95 -3.93 4.77
CA THR A 409 22.30 -4.79 5.90
C THR A 409 23.20 -4.04 6.88
N ASN A 410 24.33 -4.63 7.28
CA ASN A 410 25.25 -4.07 8.28
C ASN A 410 26.01 -2.85 7.75
N ASP A 411 26.31 -2.79 6.46
CA ASP A 411 27.08 -1.69 5.89
C ASP A 411 26.33 -0.35 6.04
N ILE A 412 25.02 -0.33 5.74
CA ILE A 412 24.19 0.85 5.94
C ILE A 412 24.10 1.23 7.43
N ALA A 413 23.99 0.25 8.33
CA ALA A 413 23.99 0.52 9.77
C ALA A 413 25.32 1.15 10.23
N ASN A 414 26.46 0.67 9.70
CA ASN A 414 27.77 1.25 9.97
C ASN A 414 27.89 2.66 9.38
N TYR A 415 27.43 2.89 8.16
CA TYR A 415 27.44 4.22 7.55
C TYR A 415 26.62 5.23 8.36
N ILE A 416 25.46 4.83 8.90
CA ILE A 416 24.67 5.65 9.82
C ILE A 416 25.47 6.02 11.08
N CYS A 417 26.23 5.07 11.65
CA CYS A 417 27.06 5.32 12.83
C CYS A 417 28.23 6.27 12.53
N ASP A 418 28.81 6.15 11.34
CA ASP A 418 30.04 6.84 10.95
C ASP A 418 29.79 8.25 10.41
N ASP A 419 28.63 8.52 9.84
CA ASP A 419 28.32 9.79 9.19
C ASP A 419 28.24 10.95 10.20
N ASP A 420 29.03 12.02 9.98
CA ASP A 420 29.11 13.14 10.91
C ASP A 420 27.88 14.07 10.88
N ASP A 421 27.03 13.98 9.85
CA ASP A 421 25.79 14.76 9.77
C ASP A 421 24.65 14.13 10.58
N VAL A 422 24.70 12.82 10.85
CA VAL A 422 23.76 12.13 11.75
C VAL A 422 24.08 12.50 13.20
N LYS A 423 23.09 13.04 13.92
CA LYS A 423 23.26 13.55 15.30
C LYS A 423 22.71 12.61 16.38
N ALA A 424 21.71 11.80 16.03
CA ALA A 424 21.14 10.83 16.95
C ALA A 424 20.71 9.56 16.24
N ILE A 425 20.84 8.42 16.92
CA ILE A 425 20.47 7.10 16.42
C ILE A 425 19.52 6.44 17.41
N SER A 426 18.42 5.91 16.88
CA SER A 426 17.52 5.00 17.58
C SER A 426 17.63 3.61 16.97
N PHE A 427 18.08 2.64 17.76
CA PHE A 427 18.21 1.25 17.34
C PHE A 427 17.30 0.35 18.17
N ILE A 428 16.62 -0.58 17.51
CA ILE A 428 15.98 -1.73 18.15
C ILE A 428 16.42 -3.00 17.42
N GLY A 429 16.87 -4.01 18.17
CA GLY A 429 17.33 -5.27 17.58
C GLY A 429 18.00 -6.21 18.58
N SER A 430 18.94 -7.02 18.10
CA SER A 430 19.66 -7.99 18.95
C SER A 430 20.73 -7.32 19.83
N ASP A 431 21.14 -8.02 20.90
CA ASP A 431 22.16 -7.52 21.84
C ASP A 431 23.49 -7.23 21.13
N LEU A 432 23.99 -8.16 20.32
CA LEU A 432 25.27 -8.01 19.62
C LEU A 432 25.27 -6.81 18.67
N ALA A 433 24.20 -6.63 17.89
CA ALA A 433 24.08 -5.50 16.98
C ALA A 433 23.90 -4.19 17.75
N GLY A 434 23.11 -4.19 18.83
CA GLY A 434 22.87 -3.01 19.65
C GLY A 434 24.11 -2.53 20.40
N LEU A 435 24.93 -3.44 20.92
CA LEU A 435 26.24 -3.12 21.53
C LEU A 435 27.18 -2.51 20.49
N HIS A 436 27.27 -3.11 19.30
CA HIS A 436 28.10 -2.61 18.21
C HIS A 436 27.70 -1.20 17.77
N ILE A 437 26.40 -0.98 17.50
CA ILE A 437 25.87 0.32 17.07
C ILE A 437 26.05 1.37 18.16
N TYR A 438 25.76 1.02 19.42
CA TYR A 438 25.92 1.93 20.55
C TYR A 438 27.38 2.35 20.71
N ALA A 439 28.32 1.40 20.78
CA ALA A 439 29.73 1.70 20.96
C ALA A 439 30.29 2.53 19.79
N ARG A 440 30.01 2.13 18.54
CA ARG A 440 30.53 2.80 17.35
C ARG A 440 30.01 4.24 17.21
N ALA A 441 28.71 4.45 17.41
CA ALA A 441 28.11 5.77 17.26
C ALA A 441 28.42 6.70 18.45
N ALA A 442 28.41 6.19 19.68
CA ALA A 442 28.76 6.97 20.86
C ALA A 442 30.22 7.44 20.83
N ALA A 443 31.14 6.62 20.30
CA ALA A 443 32.53 7.01 20.07
C ALA A 443 32.69 8.21 19.12
N ARG A 444 31.67 8.51 18.29
CA ARG A 444 31.61 9.71 17.43
C ARG A 444 30.78 10.85 18.03
N GLY A 445 30.46 10.80 19.32
CA GLY A 445 29.73 11.84 20.03
C GLY A 445 28.23 11.92 19.69
N LYS A 446 27.66 10.90 19.05
CA LYS A 446 26.23 10.87 18.72
C LYS A 446 25.40 10.51 19.95
N ARG A 447 24.16 11.04 20.04
CA ARG A 447 23.17 10.55 21.01
C ARG A 447 22.63 9.21 20.54
N VAL A 448 22.68 8.18 21.38
CA VAL A 448 22.21 6.84 21.00
C VAL A 448 21.23 6.30 22.03
N GLN A 449 20.10 5.81 21.54
CA GLN A 449 19.25 4.88 22.28
C GLN A 449 19.29 3.53 21.56
N SER A 450 19.59 2.47 22.29
CA SER A 450 19.77 1.11 21.77
C SER A 450 18.95 0.16 22.64
N ASN A 451 17.82 -0.29 22.11
CA ASN A 451 16.91 -1.19 22.78
C ASN A 451 17.17 -2.62 22.28
N THR A 452 17.71 -3.46 23.15
CA THR A 452 18.21 -4.78 22.77
C THR A 452 17.28 -5.92 23.20
N GLY A 453 17.79 -7.15 23.25
CA GLY A 453 17.01 -8.35 23.54
C GLY A 453 16.47 -8.40 24.97
N GLY A 454 15.55 -9.33 25.18
CA GLY A 454 14.94 -9.60 26.47
C GLY A 454 14.67 -11.09 26.65
N LYS A 455 14.77 -11.55 27.90
CA LYS A 455 14.38 -12.90 28.32
C LYS A 455 13.33 -12.78 29.41
N ASN A 456 12.08 -12.57 29.02
CA ASN A 456 11.04 -12.22 29.98
C ASN A 456 10.56 -13.46 30.74
N HIS A 457 10.42 -13.30 32.05
CA HIS A 457 10.00 -14.33 32.99
C HIS A 457 8.59 -14.02 33.49
N ALA A 458 7.74 -15.04 33.51
CA ALA A 458 6.47 -15.03 34.22
C ALA A 458 6.69 -15.71 35.57
N ILE A 459 6.37 -15.05 36.68
CA ILE A 459 6.41 -15.66 38.01
C ILE A 459 4.97 -15.98 38.40
N ILE A 460 4.67 -17.28 38.56
CA ILE A 460 3.34 -17.78 38.86
C ILE A 460 3.31 -18.20 40.33
N MET A 461 2.57 -17.43 41.12
CA MET A 461 2.37 -17.68 42.55
C MET A 461 1.31 -18.76 42.78
N PRO A 462 1.30 -19.46 43.93
CA PRO A 462 0.32 -20.50 44.22
C PRO A 462 -1.14 -20.01 44.27
N ASP A 463 -1.35 -18.72 44.51
CA ASP A 463 -2.65 -18.06 44.59
C ASP A 463 -3.08 -17.42 43.26
N ALA A 464 -2.29 -17.57 42.19
CA ALA A 464 -2.62 -17.04 40.88
C ALA A 464 -3.87 -17.74 40.28
N SER A 465 -4.75 -16.95 39.66
CA SER A 465 -5.88 -17.48 38.89
C SER A 465 -5.38 -18.40 37.77
N MET A 466 -5.83 -19.66 37.78
CA MET A 466 -5.31 -20.66 36.87
C MET A 466 -5.66 -20.36 35.41
N ASP A 467 -6.94 -20.12 35.13
CA ASP A 467 -7.43 -19.90 33.78
C ASP A 467 -6.83 -18.62 33.16
N ASP A 468 -6.78 -17.52 33.92
CA ASP A 468 -6.20 -16.27 33.44
C ASP A 468 -4.70 -16.41 33.16
N THR A 469 -3.98 -17.12 34.04
CA THR A 469 -2.55 -17.37 33.89
C THR A 469 -2.27 -18.17 32.62
N LEU A 470 -2.98 -19.27 32.38
CA LEU A 470 -2.79 -20.10 31.20
C LEU A 470 -3.09 -19.33 29.91
N ASN A 471 -4.20 -18.59 29.88
CA ASN A 471 -4.57 -17.75 28.75
C ASN A 471 -3.50 -16.68 28.45
N ALA A 472 -2.99 -16.02 29.50
CA ALA A 472 -1.94 -15.03 29.37
C ALA A 472 -0.61 -15.63 28.88
N LEU A 473 -0.20 -16.78 29.43
CA LEU A 473 1.03 -17.48 29.03
C LEU A 473 0.98 -17.90 27.56
N VAL A 474 -0.14 -18.45 27.09
CA VAL A 474 -0.29 -18.86 25.68
C VAL A 474 -0.16 -17.64 24.76
N ALA A 475 -0.89 -16.57 25.04
CA ALA A 475 -0.86 -15.36 24.21
C ALA A 475 0.51 -14.66 24.23
N ALA A 476 1.15 -14.55 25.39
CA ALA A 476 2.42 -13.84 25.56
C ALA A 476 3.64 -14.67 25.13
N GLY A 477 3.59 -16.00 25.24
CA GLY A 477 4.67 -16.90 24.82
C GLY A 477 4.64 -17.21 23.32
N PHE A 478 3.46 -17.51 22.76
CA PHE A 478 3.32 -17.98 21.38
C PHE A 478 2.80 -16.94 20.39
N GLY A 479 2.35 -15.77 20.88
CA GLY A 479 1.94 -14.66 20.01
C GLY A 479 3.05 -14.25 19.04
N ALA A 480 2.72 -14.15 17.75
CA ALA A 480 3.68 -13.94 16.65
C ALA A 480 4.80 -15.01 16.61
N ALA A 481 4.47 -16.25 16.95
CA ALA A 481 5.40 -17.38 17.08
C ALA A 481 6.56 -17.10 18.06
N GLY A 482 6.30 -16.31 19.11
CA GLY A 482 7.30 -15.95 20.13
C GLY A 482 8.39 -14.98 19.65
N GLN A 483 8.32 -14.48 18.42
CA GLN A 483 9.32 -13.58 17.83
C GLN A 483 9.14 -12.12 18.30
N ARG A 484 9.01 -11.91 19.62
CA ARG A 484 8.85 -10.60 20.25
C ARG A 484 9.90 -10.46 21.34
N CYS A 485 10.58 -9.32 21.43
CA CYS A 485 11.47 -9.02 22.55
C CYS A 485 10.73 -9.05 23.90
N MET A 486 9.41 -8.81 23.88
CA MET A 486 8.55 -8.84 25.05
C MET A 486 7.88 -10.21 25.31
N ALA A 487 8.18 -11.25 24.52
CA ALA A 487 7.56 -12.57 24.69
C ALA A 487 7.96 -13.22 26.02
N LEU A 488 7.02 -13.86 26.69
CA LEU A 488 7.30 -14.68 27.87
C LEU A 488 7.97 -15.97 27.42
N SER A 489 9.26 -16.10 27.73
CA SER A 489 10.07 -17.22 27.29
C SER A 489 10.45 -18.17 28.43
N THR A 490 10.06 -17.83 29.65
CA THR A 490 10.30 -18.61 30.85
C THR A 490 9.12 -18.42 31.81
N ALA A 491 8.55 -19.51 32.30
CA ALA A 491 7.53 -19.53 33.33
C ALA A 491 8.12 -20.17 34.59
N VAL A 492 7.99 -19.50 35.73
CA VAL A 492 8.54 -19.90 37.03
C VAL A 492 7.38 -20.12 37.98
N PHE A 493 7.07 -21.38 38.27
CA PHE A 493 6.02 -21.75 39.22
C PHE A 493 6.59 -21.84 40.63
N VAL A 494 6.10 -20.98 41.51
CA VAL A 494 6.53 -20.95 42.92
C VAL A 494 5.83 -22.07 43.67
N GLY A 495 6.60 -22.92 44.37
CA GLY A 495 6.05 -24.07 45.10
C GLY A 495 5.79 -25.32 44.25
N GLY A 496 6.23 -25.34 42.98
CA GLY A 496 6.11 -26.49 42.07
C GLY A 496 4.98 -26.36 41.05
N SER A 497 5.06 -27.13 39.95
CA SER A 497 4.11 -27.08 38.84
C SER A 497 3.06 -28.19 38.86
N SER A 498 3.05 -29.06 39.87
CA SER A 498 2.17 -30.23 39.93
C SER A 498 0.69 -29.88 39.81
N ALA A 499 0.25 -28.77 40.43
CA ALA A 499 -1.12 -28.28 40.32
C ALA A 499 -1.51 -27.79 38.91
N TRP A 500 -0.53 -27.53 38.05
CA TRP A 500 -0.69 -26.95 36.71
C TRP A 500 -0.55 -27.98 35.59
N TYR A 501 0.00 -29.17 35.90
CA TYR A 501 0.46 -30.16 34.92
C TYR A 501 -0.66 -30.68 34.01
N PHE A 502 -1.84 -30.96 34.59
CA PHE A 502 -2.99 -31.45 33.83
C PHE A 502 -3.49 -30.46 32.76
N TYR A 503 -3.29 -29.16 32.96
CA TYR A 503 -3.78 -28.12 32.07
C TYR A 503 -2.72 -27.60 31.09
N LEU A 504 -1.44 -27.86 31.35
CA LEU A 504 -0.33 -27.47 30.47
C LEU A 504 -0.04 -28.50 29.38
N PHE A 505 -0.39 -29.78 29.59
CA PHE A 505 0.02 -30.90 28.73
C PHE A 505 -1.12 -31.78 28.22
N ALA A 506 -2.38 -31.49 28.57
CA ALA A 506 -3.57 -32.03 27.91
C ALA A 506 -3.99 -31.08 26.78
#